data_AF-A0A166GFX0-F1
#
_entry.id   AF-A0A166GFX0-F1
#
_cell.length_a   1.000
_cell.length_b   1.000
_cell.length_c   1.000
_cell.angle_alpha   90.00
_cell.angle_beta   90.00
_cell.angle_gamma   90.00
#
_symmetry.space_group_name_H-M   'P 1'
#
loop_
_entity.id
_entity.type
_entity.pdbx_description
1 polymer ?
#
loop_
_entity_poly.entity_id
_entity_poly.type
_entity_poly.pdbx_seq_one_letter_code
_entity_poly.pdbx_strand_id
1 'polypeptide(L)'
;MTDIANDPSVSQYLPNSYMTVIRWGLWSLYFFFQSLIFTGMWFFGHEAIHNAISRYRRVDDILGFILLSFLGTPYYSWQFSHSLHHAHRAHAEKELAFVPETRASRGIAEDQEHVDYTDHFEDAPLYTLSMLILRQFLGYPLFLLGVRTDNRKLDSFICHFLPPSSTFKNRYNGVIISDIGLLVMGCLLFQASQIYGMLDVLKYYGIPWILCNNWIVLVTYLNHTAPNIPYYRGKAWSIPRGALSTVDRDIFGGIGRFFFLNAAHFHVAHHLFPKMPWYHLPEATKHLKAFLGDGYIYSDEPTFKALWKSYTQCQFVDDEGDVVFYRNSRGETAMRVATES
;
A
#
# COMPACT_ATOMS: atom_id res chain seq x y z
N MET A 1 7.67 -5.37 35.73
CA MET A 1 8.77 -6.32 35.43
C MET A 1 10.03 -5.74 36.03
N THR A 2 10.63 -6.42 37.01
CA THR A 2 11.99 -6.11 37.47
C THR A 2 12.93 -6.24 36.26
N ASP A 3 13.71 -5.19 36.01
CA ASP A 3 14.64 -5.12 34.88
C ASP A 3 15.70 -6.21 35.07
N ILE A 4 15.53 -7.35 34.39
CA ILE A 4 16.43 -8.52 34.44
C ILE A 4 17.88 -8.10 34.10
N ALA A 5 18.05 -6.98 33.40
CA ALA A 5 19.36 -6.40 33.13
C ALA A 5 20.12 -5.95 34.39
N ASN A 6 19.42 -5.69 35.49
CA ASN A 6 19.99 -5.27 36.76
C ASN A 6 19.99 -6.40 37.82
N ASP A 7 19.63 -7.63 37.44
CA ASP A 7 19.77 -8.78 38.32
C ASP A 7 21.26 -9.17 38.44
N PRO A 8 21.85 -9.13 39.65
CA PRO A 8 23.26 -9.46 39.87
C PRO A 8 23.64 -10.88 39.40
N SER A 9 22.66 -11.78 39.30
CA SER A 9 22.88 -13.17 38.89
C SER A 9 23.17 -13.33 37.39
N VAL A 10 22.75 -12.38 36.55
CA VAL A 10 22.91 -12.41 35.07
C VAL A 10 24.10 -11.59 34.61
N SER A 11 24.36 -10.45 35.26
CA SER A 11 25.48 -9.54 34.93
C SER A 11 26.86 -10.14 35.18
N GLN A 12 26.96 -11.22 35.98
CA GLN A 12 28.22 -11.95 36.18
C GLN A 12 28.63 -12.81 34.97
N TYR A 13 27.71 -13.16 34.08
CA TYR A 13 27.96 -14.10 32.97
C TYR A 13 28.08 -13.43 31.60
N LEU A 14 27.52 -12.23 31.42
CA LEU A 14 27.58 -11.48 30.16
C LEU A 14 27.87 -10.01 30.44
N PRO A 15 28.84 -9.39 29.74
CA PRO A 15 29.05 -7.95 29.84
C PRO A 15 27.79 -7.17 29.41
N ASN A 16 27.53 -6.04 30.06
CA ASN A 16 26.34 -5.20 29.83
C ASN A 16 26.11 -4.81 28.36
N SER A 17 27.19 -4.68 27.57
CA SER A 17 27.12 -4.42 26.13
C SER A 17 26.44 -5.56 25.37
N TYR A 18 26.79 -6.82 25.64
CA TYR A 18 26.17 -8.00 25.02
C TYR A 18 24.71 -8.12 25.42
N MET A 19 24.38 -7.90 26.70
CA MET A 19 22.99 -7.90 27.16
C MET A 19 22.14 -6.84 26.45
N THR A 20 22.72 -5.67 26.21
CA THR A 20 22.05 -4.59 25.47
C THR A 20 21.81 -4.96 24.01
N VAL A 21 22.81 -5.51 23.33
CA VAL A 21 22.69 -5.97 21.94
C VAL A 21 21.65 -7.09 21.81
N ILE A 22 21.69 -8.09 22.70
CA ILE A 22 20.72 -9.19 22.70
C ILE A 22 19.31 -8.65 22.94
N ARG A 23 19.14 -7.78 23.95
CA ARG A 23 17.84 -7.17 24.27
C ARG A 23 17.26 -6.43 23.06
N TRP A 24 18.04 -5.58 22.41
CA TRP A 24 17.57 -4.84 21.24
C TRP A 24 17.37 -5.73 20.02
N GLY A 25 18.18 -6.78 19.84
CA GLY A 25 17.97 -7.80 18.82
C GLY A 25 16.63 -8.53 19.00
N LEU A 26 16.29 -8.91 20.24
CA LEU A 26 14.99 -9.51 20.58
C LEU A 26 13.83 -8.52 20.35
N TRP A 27 14.00 -7.25 20.69
CA TRP A 27 13.00 -6.21 20.39
C TRP A 27 12.81 -6.03 18.89
N SER A 28 13.89 -5.96 18.10
CA SER A 28 13.80 -5.87 16.64
C SER A 28 13.08 -7.07 16.04
N LEU A 29 13.36 -8.28 16.54
CA LEU A 29 12.67 -9.50 16.12
C LEU A 29 11.16 -9.45 16.46
N TYR A 30 10.84 -9.02 17.68
CA TYR A 30 9.46 -8.81 18.10
C TYR A 30 8.75 -7.79 17.21
N PHE A 31 9.35 -6.60 16.99
CA PHE A 31 8.74 -5.56 16.16
C PHE A 31 8.52 -6.04 14.73
N PHE A 32 9.48 -6.77 14.17
CA PHE A 32 9.36 -7.36 12.83
C PHE A 32 8.16 -8.31 12.75
N PHE A 33 8.11 -9.36 13.58
CA PHE A 33 7.01 -10.33 13.51
C PHE A 33 5.67 -9.75 13.92
N GLN A 34 5.63 -8.90 14.94
CA GLN A 34 4.40 -8.24 15.38
C GLN A 34 3.83 -7.35 14.26
N SER A 35 4.70 -6.65 13.52
CA SER A 35 4.26 -5.85 12.38
C SER A 35 3.68 -6.70 11.25
N LEU A 36 4.25 -7.88 10.97
CA LEU A 36 3.70 -8.82 9.98
C LEU A 36 2.33 -9.36 10.40
N ILE A 37 2.15 -9.66 11.69
CA ILE A 37 0.84 -10.08 12.25
C ILE A 37 -0.18 -8.95 12.09
N PHE A 38 0.18 -7.71 12.46
CA PHE A 38 -0.68 -6.55 12.25
C PHE A 38 -1.02 -6.36 10.78
N THR A 39 -0.08 -6.56 9.87
CA THR A 39 -0.35 -6.49 8.43
C THR A 39 -1.29 -7.61 7.98
N GLY A 40 -1.17 -8.83 8.51
CA GLY A 40 -2.13 -9.90 8.23
C GLY A 40 -3.53 -9.61 8.75
N MET A 41 -3.65 -9.00 9.93
CA MET A 41 -4.93 -8.49 10.44
C MET A 41 -5.50 -7.41 9.53
N TRP A 42 -4.65 -6.53 9.00
CA TRP A 42 -5.06 -5.49 8.05
C TRP A 42 -5.57 -6.11 6.75
N PHE A 43 -4.84 -7.06 6.16
CA PHE A 43 -5.28 -7.77 4.96
C PHE A 43 -6.58 -8.53 5.20
N PHE A 44 -6.75 -9.14 6.38
CA PHE A 44 -8.02 -9.78 6.72
C PHE A 44 -9.16 -8.76 6.77
N GLY A 45 -8.96 -7.60 7.41
CA GLY A 45 -9.93 -6.50 7.38
C GLY A 45 -10.19 -5.97 5.96
N HIS A 46 -9.20 -6.02 5.08
CA HIS A 46 -9.32 -5.70 3.67
C HIS A 46 -10.16 -6.74 2.89
N GLU A 47 -10.03 -8.03 3.17
CA GLU A 47 -10.94 -9.03 2.56
C GLU A 47 -12.39 -8.81 3.01
N ALA A 48 -12.59 -8.29 4.22
CA ALA A 48 -13.90 -7.94 4.75
C ALA A 48 -14.57 -6.79 3.98
N ILE A 49 -13.81 -5.76 3.56
CA ILE A 49 -14.39 -4.65 2.79
C ILE A 49 -14.98 -5.14 1.46
N HIS A 50 -14.39 -6.19 0.89
CA HIS A 50 -14.84 -6.84 -0.35
C HIS A 50 -15.99 -7.83 -0.16
N ASN A 51 -16.42 -8.10 1.08
CA ASN A 51 -17.36 -9.17 1.38
C ASN A 51 -16.83 -10.57 0.98
N ALA A 52 -15.53 -10.81 1.19
CA ALA A 52 -14.86 -12.05 0.78
C ALA A 52 -14.65 -13.06 1.92
N ILE A 53 -15.03 -12.73 3.16
CA ILE A 53 -14.84 -13.62 4.33
C ILE A 53 -16.09 -14.47 4.57
N SER A 54 -17.27 -13.86 4.54
CA SER A 54 -18.53 -14.51 4.86
C SER A 54 -19.60 -14.26 3.80
N ARG A 55 -20.58 -15.17 3.73
CA ARG A 55 -21.81 -14.96 2.98
C ARG A 55 -22.67 -13.82 3.55
N TYR A 56 -22.40 -13.40 4.78
CA TYR A 56 -23.17 -12.38 5.48
C TYR A 56 -22.39 -11.07 5.58
N ARG A 57 -22.88 -10.05 4.87
CA ARG A 57 -22.26 -8.71 4.87
C ARG A 57 -22.05 -8.11 6.24
N ARG A 58 -22.97 -8.34 7.17
CA ARG A 58 -22.84 -7.83 8.55
C ARG A 58 -21.65 -8.44 9.29
N VAL A 59 -21.31 -9.69 9.03
CA VAL A 59 -20.16 -10.35 9.68
C VAL A 59 -18.87 -9.69 9.19
N ASP A 60 -18.74 -9.50 7.88
CA ASP A 60 -17.58 -8.86 7.27
C ASP A 60 -17.47 -7.40 7.72
N ASP A 61 -18.58 -6.65 7.75
CA ASP A 61 -18.57 -5.27 8.24
C ASP A 61 -18.17 -5.16 9.72
N ILE A 62 -18.59 -6.09 10.60
CA ILE A 62 -18.18 -6.08 12.00
C ILE A 62 -16.69 -6.43 12.14
N LEU A 63 -16.23 -7.51 11.50
CA LEU A 63 -14.85 -7.96 11.58
C LEU A 63 -13.91 -6.90 11.00
N GLY A 64 -14.22 -6.39 9.82
CA GLY A 64 -13.46 -5.35 9.16
C GLY A 64 -13.42 -4.06 9.96
N PHE A 65 -14.56 -3.62 10.52
CA PHE A 65 -14.60 -2.43 11.37
C PHE A 65 -13.67 -2.55 12.59
N ILE A 66 -13.75 -3.66 13.33
CA ILE A 66 -12.91 -3.88 14.52
C ILE A 66 -11.43 -3.91 14.14
N LEU A 67 -11.06 -4.72 13.15
CA LEU A 67 -9.65 -4.92 12.76
C LEU A 67 -9.03 -3.66 12.16
N LEU A 68 -9.75 -2.98 11.26
CA LEU A 68 -9.22 -1.78 10.62
C LEU A 68 -9.19 -0.59 11.59
N SER A 69 -10.18 -0.44 12.48
CA SER A 69 -10.10 0.58 13.55
C SER A 69 -8.94 0.30 14.52
N PHE A 70 -8.71 -0.96 14.90
CA PHE A 70 -7.54 -1.36 15.70
C PHE A 70 -6.22 -1.00 15.02
N LEU A 71 -6.17 -0.90 13.69
CA LEU A 71 -4.96 -0.57 12.92
C LEU A 71 -4.97 0.86 12.36
N GLY A 72 -5.83 1.74 12.87
CA GLY A 72 -5.84 3.15 12.48
C GLY A 72 -6.42 3.43 11.08
N THR A 73 -7.14 2.47 10.49
CA THR A 73 -7.76 2.60 9.16
C THR A 73 -9.27 2.85 9.31
N PRO A 74 -9.83 3.93 8.73
CA PRO A 74 -11.26 4.22 8.82
C PRO A 74 -12.07 3.29 7.90
N TYR A 75 -12.71 2.26 8.47
CA TYR A 75 -13.26 1.12 7.72
C TYR A 75 -14.20 1.48 6.55
N TYR A 76 -15.28 2.23 6.78
CA TYR A 76 -16.29 2.47 5.74
C TYR A 76 -15.86 3.50 4.70
N SER A 77 -15.08 4.52 5.10
CA SER A 77 -14.53 5.47 4.12
C SER A 77 -13.47 4.80 3.26
N TRP A 78 -12.61 3.97 3.86
CA TRP A 78 -11.64 3.15 3.15
C TRP A 78 -12.29 2.12 2.23
N GLN A 79 -13.33 1.42 2.71
CA GLN A 79 -14.12 0.49 1.90
C GLN A 79 -14.67 1.18 0.63
N PHE A 80 -15.19 2.39 0.76
CA PHE A 80 -15.75 3.11 -0.37
C PHE A 80 -14.67 3.57 -1.35
N SER A 81 -13.62 4.26 -0.88
CA SER A 81 -12.53 4.72 -1.76
C SER A 81 -11.79 3.55 -2.41
N HIS A 82 -11.60 2.45 -1.70
CA HIS A 82 -10.99 1.24 -2.24
C HIS A 82 -11.88 0.55 -3.29
N SER A 83 -13.20 0.57 -3.14
CA SER A 83 -14.10 0.08 -4.20
C SER A 83 -13.99 0.89 -5.49
N LEU A 84 -13.76 2.21 -5.37
CA LEU A 84 -13.51 3.08 -6.53
C LEU A 84 -12.15 2.83 -7.17
N HIS A 85 -11.14 2.51 -6.36
CA HIS A 85 -9.83 2.08 -6.84
C HIS A 85 -9.95 0.81 -7.71
N HIS A 86 -10.62 -0.23 -7.23
CA HIS A 86 -10.90 -1.42 -8.04
C HIS A 86 -11.69 -1.10 -9.32
N ALA A 87 -12.69 -0.22 -9.20
CA ALA A 87 -13.53 0.18 -10.33
C ALA A 87 -12.79 1.02 -11.38
N HIS A 88 -11.71 1.71 -11.03
CA HIS A 88 -10.99 2.64 -11.90
C HIS A 88 -9.49 2.36 -12.02
N ARG A 89 -9.05 1.16 -11.65
CA ARG A 89 -7.66 0.72 -11.76
C ARG A 89 -7.10 1.12 -13.12
N ALA A 90 -5.93 1.77 -13.15
CA ALA A 90 -5.19 2.16 -14.37
C ALA A 90 -5.85 3.28 -15.18
N HIS A 91 -6.98 3.81 -14.75
CA HIS A 91 -7.55 4.97 -15.40
C HIS A 91 -6.73 6.19 -14.97
N ALA A 92 -6.00 6.82 -15.90
CA ALA A 92 -5.04 7.87 -15.59
C ALA A 92 -5.66 9.08 -14.85
N GLU A 93 -6.97 9.28 -14.97
CA GLU A 93 -7.68 10.44 -14.40
C GLU A 93 -8.73 10.10 -13.33
N LYS A 94 -9.12 8.83 -13.16
CA LYS A 94 -10.22 8.43 -12.25
C LYS A 94 -9.78 7.50 -11.14
N GLU A 95 -8.59 6.92 -11.26
CA GLU A 95 -7.94 6.24 -10.15
C GLU A 95 -7.75 7.21 -8.96
N LEU A 96 -7.80 6.68 -7.74
CA LEU A 96 -7.65 7.45 -6.50
C LEU A 96 -6.30 7.22 -5.81
N ALA A 97 -5.78 6.00 -5.85
CA ALA A 97 -4.67 5.59 -5.00
C ALA A 97 -3.29 5.63 -5.69
N PHE A 98 -3.24 5.28 -6.98
CA PHE A 98 -2.00 5.15 -7.74
C PHE A 98 -2.08 5.90 -9.07
N VAL A 99 -2.42 7.19 -8.99
CA VAL A 99 -2.45 8.07 -10.15
C VAL A 99 -1.01 8.43 -10.52
N PRO A 100 -0.60 8.21 -11.79
CA PRO A 100 0.72 8.60 -12.22
C PRO A 100 0.76 10.13 -12.38
N GLU A 101 1.82 10.75 -11.90
CA GLU A 101 2.08 12.15 -12.21
C GLU A 101 2.34 12.30 -13.72
N THR A 102 1.85 13.39 -14.29
CA THR A 102 2.13 13.71 -15.69
C THR A 102 3.36 14.59 -15.80
N ARG A 103 3.98 14.60 -16.98
CA ARG A 103 5.09 15.48 -17.35
C ARG A 103 4.78 16.95 -17.00
N ALA A 104 3.60 17.47 -17.37
CA ALA A 104 3.19 18.83 -16.99
C ALA A 104 3.08 19.03 -15.47
N SER A 105 2.58 18.05 -14.71
CA SER A 105 2.44 18.16 -13.25
C SER A 105 3.79 18.26 -12.50
N ARG A 106 4.86 17.80 -13.15
CA ARG A 106 6.26 17.87 -12.70
C ARG A 106 7.01 19.11 -13.25
N GLY A 107 6.34 19.94 -14.04
CA GLY A 107 6.96 21.12 -14.66
C GLY A 107 7.95 20.77 -15.78
N ILE A 108 7.79 19.62 -16.41
CA ILE A 108 8.65 19.14 -17.50
C ILE A 108 8.04 19.56 -18.86
N ALA A 109 8.85 20.05 -19.79
CA ALA A 109 8.41 20.49 -21.12
C ALA A 109 8.08 19.31 -22.07
N GLU A 110 7.16 19.55 -23.01
CA GLU A 110 6.57 18.54 -23.91
C GLU A 110 7.44 18.21 -25.14
N ASP A 111 8.26 19.13 -25.60
CA ASP A 111 9.05 19.08 -26.85
C ASP A 111 10.34 18.24 -26.78
N GLN A 112 10.53 17.52 -25.68
CA GLN A 112 11.79 16.85 -25.34
C GLN A 112 11.65 15.32 -25.35
N GLU A 113 11.98 14.71 -26.49
CA GLU A 113 11.81 13.27 -26.73
C GLU A 113 12.90 12.39 -26.08
N HIS A 114 14.08 12.96 -25.80
CA HIS A 114 15.20 12.33 -25.11
C HIS A 114 15.94 13.35 -24.24
N VAL A 115 15.51 13.51 -22.99
CA VAL A 115 16.10 14.49 -22.06
C VAL A 115 16.22 13.91 -20.65
N ASP A 116 17.34 14.25 -20.03
CA ASP A 116 17.63 13.96 -18.63
C ASP A 116 16.97 15.01 -17.72
N TYR A 117 15.96 14.60 -16.96
CA TYR A 117 15.23 15.44 -16.00
C TYR A 117 15.73 15.28 -14.57
N THR A 118 16.95 14.79 -14.35
CA THR A 118 17.57 14.65 -13.01
C THR A 118 17.38 15.89 -12.13
N ASP A 119 17.42 17.08 -12.74
CA ASP A 119 17.25 18.37 -12.06
C ASP A 119 15.84 18.56 -11.46
N HIS A 120 14.82 17.91 -12.03
CA HIS A 120 13.44 17.92 -11.53
C HIS A 120 13.19 16.87 -10.43
N PHE A 121 14.05 15.86 -10.32
CA PHE A 121 13.85 14.70 -9.45
C PHE A 121 14.81 14.64 -8.26
N GLU A 122 15.66 15.67 -8.08
CA GLU A 122 16.69 15.73 -7.03
C GLU A 122 17.45 14.38 -6.95
N ASP A 123 18.03 13.94 -8.07
CA ASP A 123 18.58 12.58 -8.31
C ASP A 123 19.85 12.20 -7.50
N ALA A 124 19.97 12.69 -6.26
CA ALA A 124 20.93 12.19 -5.28
C ALA A 124 20.41 10.88 -4.68
N PRO A 125 21.16 9.75 -4.70
CA PRO A 125 20.73 8.47 -4.14
C PRO A 125 20.24 8.56 -2.69
N LEU A 126 20.81 9.47 -1.89
CA LEU A 126 20.38 9.73 -0.52
C LEU A 126 19.03 10.45 -0.44
N TYR A 127 18.76 11.39 -1.33
CA TYR A 127 17.45 12.06 -1.41
C TYR A 127 16.38 11.07 -1.84
N THR A 128 16.60 10.34 -2.93
CA THR A 128 15.70 9.29 -3.43
C THR A 128 15.38 8.27 -2.33
N LEU A 129 16.41 7.81 -1.60
CA LEU A 129 16.24 6.89 -0.48
C LEU A 129 15.44 7.53 0.65
N SER A 130 15.70 8.79 1.00
CA SER A 130 14.98 9.51 2.05
C SER A 130 13.50 9.68 1.71
N MET A 131 13.18 10.07 0.48
CA MET A 131 11.81 10.20 0.01
C MET A 131 11.10 8.84 -0.06
N LEU A 132 11.81 7.78 -0.45
CA LEU A 132 11.27 6.42 -0.40
C LEU A 132 10.96 5.99 1.04
N ILE A 133 11.86 6.27 2.01
CA ILE A 133 11.62 5.99 3.43
C ILE A 133 10.41 6.76 3.94
N LEU A 134 10.33 8.07 3.69
CA LEU A 134 9.17 8.89 4.08
C LEU A 134 7.88 8.33 3.49
N ARG A 135 7.90 7.92 2.22
CA ARG A 135 6.76 7.30 1.56
C ARG A 135 6.35 5.98 2.21
N GLN A 136 7.29 5.12 2.58
CA GLN A 136 6.96 3.85 3.22
C GLN A 136 6.26 4.06 4.56
N PHE A 137 6.77 4.97 5.41
CA PHE A 137 6.24 5.13 6.76
C PHE A 137 5.08 6.11 6.87
N LEU A 138 5.03 7.14 6.03
CA LEU A 138 4.02 8.21 6.09
C LEU A 138 3.05 8.17 4.91
N GLY A 139 3.33 7.42 3.85
CA GLY A 139 2.52 7.43 2.62
C GLY A 139 1.07 7.02 2.85
N TYR A 140 0.81 6.01 3.69
CA TYR A 140 -0.56 5.58 3.99
C TYR A 140 -1.32 6.57 4.89
N PRO A 141 -0.77 7.05 6.03
CA PRO A 141 -1.40 8.11 6.81
C PRO A 141 -1.67 9.38 5.99
N LEU A 142 -0.70 9.83 5.17
CA LEU A 142 -0.87 11.02 4.32
C LEU A 142 -1.91 10.83 3.23
N PHE A 143 -2.02 9.62 2.68
CA PHE A 143 -3.10 9.26 1.77
C PHE A 143 -4.48 9.37 2.45
N LEU A 144 -4.62 8.84 3.68
CA LEU A 144 -5.88 8.93 4.43
C LEU A 144 -6.27 10.39 4.72
N LEU A 145 -5.29 11.24 4.99
CA LEU A 145 -5.47 12.68 5.23
C LEU A 145 -5.73 13.50 3.96
N GLY A 146 -5.66 12.91 2.77
CA GLY A 146 -5.84 13.62 1.49
C GLY A 146 -4.67 14.50 1.08
N VAL A 147 -3.49 14.33 1.69
CA VAL A 147 -2.27 15.05 1.31
C VAL A 147 -1.67 14.49 0.02
N ARG A 148 -1.92 13.20 -0.26
CA ARG A 148 -1.26 12.43 -1.32
C ARG A 148 -2.22 11.91 -2.39
N THR A 149 -3.41 12.49 -2.50
CA THR A 149 -4.28 12.17 -3.64
C THR A 149 -3.73 12.87 -4.87
N ASP A 150 -2.80 12.20 -5.54
CA ASP A 150 -2.06 12.61 -6.73
C ASP A 150 -2.97 12.92 -7.95
N ASN A 151 -4.30 12.81 -7.79
CA ASN A 151 -5.26 13.18 -8.80
C ASN A 151 -5.58 14.68 -8.77
N ARG A 152 -4.60 15.50 -9.14
CA ARG A 152 -4.76 16.97 -9.27
C ARG A 152 -5.86 17.37 -10.26
N LYS A 153 -6.29 16.47 -11.17
CA LYS A 153 -7.40 16.71 -12.11
C LYS A 153 -8.79 16.58 -11.48
N LEU A 154 -8.94 15.97 -10.31
CA LEU A 154 -10.26 15.83 -9.67
C LEU A 154 -10.71 17.10 -8.93
N ASP A 155 -9.90 18.18 -8.86
CA ASP A 155 -10.20 19.42 -8.12
C ASP A 155 -10.77 19.16 -6.70
N SER A 156 -10.38 18.03 -6.10
CA SER A 156 -11.11 17.54 -4.94
C SER A 156 -10.21 16.93 -3.90
N PHE A 157 -10.35 17.48 -2.69
CA PHE A 157 -9.64 17.05 -1.51
C PHE A 157 -10.30 15.77 -0.96
N ILE A 158 -9.57 14.66 -0.98
CA ILE A 158 -10.06 13.35 -0.54
C ILE A 158 -9.50 13.01 0.84
N CYS A 159 -10.22 13.36 1.89
CA CYS A 159 -9.84 13.04 3.27
C CYS A 159 -10.82 12.03 3.86
N HIS A 160 -10.27 10.88 4.28
CA HIS A 160 -11.03 9.72 4.76
C HIS A 160 -11.70 9.93 6.13
N PHE A 161 -11.36 11.05 6.79
CA PHE A 161 -11.90 11.47 8.09
C PHE A 161 -12.86 12.67 7.98
N LEU A 162 -13.13 13.16 6.76
CA LEU A 162 -13.99 14.31 6.53
C LEU A 162 -15.22 13.91 5.71
N PRO A 163 -16.42 13.85 6.31
CA PRO A 163 -17.63 13.50 5.59
C PRO A 163 -17.85 14.34 4.32
N PRO A 164 -17.69 15.67 4.31
CA PRO A 164 -17.93 16.50 3.12
C PRO A 164 -16.90 16.33 1.98
N SER A 165 -15.90 15.46 2.12
CA SER A 165 -14.95 15.19 1.06
C SER A 165 -15.66 14.66 -0.20
N SER A 166 -15.18 15.07 -1.37
CA SER A 166 -15.83 14.87 -2.68
C SER A 166 -16.23 13.43 -2.96
N THR A 167 -15.38 12.48 -2.54
CA THR A 167 -15.58 11.05 -2.72
C THR A 167 -16.76 10.54 -1.90
N PHE A 168 -17.00 11.07 -0.69
CA PHE A 168 -17.95 10.47 0.26
C PHE A 168 -19.35 11.08 0.23
N LYS A 169 -19.73 11.78 -0.85
CA LYS A 169 -21.07 12.31 -1.03
C LYS A 169 -22.12 11.20 -0.83
N ASN A 170 -23.12 11.45 0.01
CA ASN A 170 -24.15 10.47 0.42
C ASN A 170 -23.64 9.26 1.22
N ARG A 171 -22.40 9.27 1.71
CA ARG A 171 -21.78 8.21 2.53
C ARG A 171 -21.27 8.74 3.88
N TYR A 172 -21.67 9.95 4.27
CA TYR A 172 -21.19 10.65 5.47
C TYR A 172 -21.32 9.82 6.74
N ASN A 173 -22.41 9.08 6.91
CA ASN A 173 -22.60 8.21 8.08
C ASN A 173 -21.51 7.14 8.19
N GLY A 174 -21.03 6.59 7.07
CA GLY A 174 -19.93 5.62 7.08
C GLY A 174 -18.62 6.25 7.55
N VAL A 175 -18.32 7.46 7.09
CA VAL A 175 -17.16 8.24 7.54
C VAL A 175 -17.25 8.45 9.06
N ILE A 176 -18.37 8.98 9.55
CA ILE A 176 -18.60 9.25 10.98
C ILE A 176 -18.46 7.97 11.81
N ILE A 177 -19.06 6.85 11.40
CA ILE A 177 -18.94 5.58 12.13
C ILE A 177 -17.48 5.12 12.19
N SER A 178 -16.74 5.27 11.09
CA SER A 178 -15.32 4.93 11.04
C SER A 178 -14.50 5.78 11.99
N ASP A 179 -14.75 7.09 12.03
CA ASP A 179 -14.09 8.03 12.94
C ASP A 179 -14.40 7.72 14.40
N ILE A 180 -15.63 7.31 14.72
CA ILE A 180 -15.99 6.83 16.07
C ILE A 180 -15.16 5.59 16.44
N GLY A 181 -14.99 4.63 15.52
CA GLY A 181 -14.16 3.45 15.77
C GLY A 181 -12.70 3.80 16.07
N LEU A 182 -12.15 4.76 15.33
CA LEU A 182 -10.79 5.26 15.54
C LEU A 182 -10.65 6.06 16.84
N LEU A 183 -11.66 6.88 17.18
CA LEU A 183 -11.68 7.59 18.45
C LEU A 183 -11.71 6.62 19.63
N VAL A 184 -12.53 5.57 19.56
CA VAL A 184 -12.57 4.51 20.58
C VAL A 184 -11.20 3.86 20.71
N MET A 185 -10.57 3.48 19.59
CA MET A 185 -9.21 2.92 19.63
C MET A 185 -8.19 3.89 20.24
N GLY A 186 -8.26 5.18 19.90
CA GLY A 186 -7.43 6.23 20.50
C GLY A 186 -7.63 6.35 22.01
N CYS A 187 -8.87 6.29 22.50
CA CYS A 187 -9.17 6.28 23.93
C CYS A 187 -8.63 5.02 24.63
N LEU A 188 -8.72 3.85 24.01
CA LEU A 188 -8.14 2.61 24.53
C LEU A 188 -6.63 2.69 24.65
N LEU A 189 -5.94 3.23 23.62
CA LEU A 189 -4.49 3.45 23.65
C LEU A 189 -4.09 4.49 24.70
N PHE A 190 -4.87 5.56 24.85
CA PHE A 190 -4.64 6.56 25.89
C PHE A 190 -4.78 5.93 27.29
N GLN A 191 -5.85 5.18 27.54
CA GLN A 191 -6.06 4.48 28.80
C GLN A 191 -4.96 3.46 29.08
N ALA A 192 -4.56 2.67 28.07
CA ALA A 192 -3.43 1.75 28.20
C ALA A 192 -2.13 2.49 28.53
N SER A 193 -1.92 3.69 27.97
CA SER A 193 -0.74 4.52 28.27
C SER A 193 -0.76 5.03 29.70
N GLN A 194 -1.93 5.28 30.30
CA GLN A 194 -2.05 5.64 31.72
C GLN A 194 -1.78 4.46 32.65
N ILE A 195 -2.14 3.23 32.25
CA ILE A 195 -2.01 2.02 33.08
C ILE A 195 -0.61 1.43 33.00
N TYR A 196 -0.08 1.27 31.78
CA TYR A 196 1.18 0.55 31.52
C TYR A 196 2.36 1.47 31.21
N GLY A 197 2.09 2.75 30.94
CA GLY A 197 3.10 3.72 30.50
C GLY A 197 3.16 3.85 28.98
N MET A 198 3.32 5.08 28.51
CA MET A 198 3.36 5.42 27.08
C MET A 198 4.46 4.68 26.31
N LEU A 199 5.64 4.50 26.91
CA LEU A 199 6.75 3.82 26.24
C LEU A 199 6.45 2.35 25.97
N ASP A 200 5.70 1.68 26.85
CA ASP A 200 5.35 0.28 26.64
C ASP A 200 4.25 0.16 25.58
N VAL A 201 3.25 1.06 25.57
CA VAL A 201 2.28 1.14 24.45
C VAL A 201 2.98 1.39 23.11
N LEU A 202 3.97 2.29 23.08
CA LEU A 202 4.75 2.54 21.87
C LEU A 202 5.55 1.31 21.43
N LYS A 203 6.20 0.58 22.35
CA LYS A 203 6.94 -0.64 22.00
C LYS A 203 6.02 -1.74 21.50
N TYR A 204 4.95 -2.05 22.23
CA TYR A 204 4.12 -3.22 21.93
C TYR A 204 3.13 -3.00 20.80
N TYR A 205 2.63 -1.77 20.62
CA TYR A 205 1.64 -1.43 19.60
C TYR A 205 2.18 -0.39 18.59
N GLY A 206 2.74 0.73 19.06
CA GLY A 206 3.11 1.86 18.20
C GLY A 206 4.15 1.53 17.13
N ILE A 207 5.29 0.97 17.50
CA ILE A 207 6.38 0.61 16.58
C ILE A 207 5.91 -0.48 15.58
N PRO A 208 5.28 -1.59 16.02
CA PRO A 208 4.70 -2.55 15.09
C PRO A 208 3.65 -1.96 14.15
N TRP A 209 2.82 -1.02 14.63
CA TRP A 209 1.83 -0.33 13.82
C TRP A 209 2.48 0.55 12.74
N ILE A 210 3.54 1.30 13.06
CA ILE A 210 4.31 2.07 12.07
C ILE A 210 4.92 1.15 11.01
N LEU A 211 5.49 0.01 11.42
CA LEU A 211 6.03 -0.98 10.49
C LEU A 211 4.94 -1.63 9.63
N CYS A 212 3.74 -1.87 10.19
CA CYS A 212 2.58 -2.35 9.44
C CYS A 212 2.18 -1.38 8.32
N ASN A 213 2.18 -0.08 8.58
CA ASN A 213 1.95 0.94 7.54
C ASN A 213 2.97 0.82 6.39
N ASN A 214 4.25 0.61 6.73
CA ASN A 214 5.29 0.33 5.72
C ASN A 214 4.98 -0.91 4.88
N TRP A 215 4.55 -2.03 5.49
CA TRP A 215 4.23 -3.23 4.71
C TRP A 215 3.03 -3.03 3.79
N ILE A 216 2.01 -2.30 4.23
CA ILE A 216 0.83 -1.95 3.42
C ILE A 216 1.26 -1.11 2.20
N VAL A 217 2.05 -0.05 2.40
CA VAL A 217 2.54 0.80 1.32
C VAL A 217 3.44 0.00 0.37
N LEU A 218 4.36 -0.80 0.89
CA LEU A 218 5.29 -1.60 0.10
C LEU A 218 4.54 -2.58 -0.81
N VAL A 219 3.61 -3.37 -0.26
CA VAL A 219 2.85 -4.36 -1.02
C VAL A 219 2.02 -3.68 -2.09
N THR A 220 1.13 -2.76 -1.68
CA THR A 220 0.20 -2.13 -2.60
C THR A 220 0.94 -1.36 -3.69
N TYR A 221 2.00 -0.61 -3.36
CA TYR A 221 2.80 0.06 -4.38
C TYR A 221 3.41 -0.90 -5.39
N LEU A 222 4.00 -2.00 -4.92
CA LEU A 222 4.66 -2.95 -5.81
C LEU A 222 3.67 -3.66 -6.74
N ASN A 223 2.45 -3.93 -6.28
CA ASN A 223 1.41 -4.53 -7.10
C ASN A 223 0.80 -3.54 -8.10
N HIS A 224 0.83 -2.24 -7.81
CA HIS A 224 0.19 -1.20 -8.61
C HIS A 224 1.14 -0.36 -9.45
N THR A 225 2.45 -0.46 -9.25
CA THR A 225 3.45 0.36 -9.92
C THR A 225 4.61 -0.49 -10.43
N ALA A 226 4.77 -0.52 -11.75
CA ALA A 226 5.87 -1.14 -12.45
C ALA A 226 6.09 -0.48 -13.82
N PRO A 227 7.30 -0.54 -14.40
CA PRO A 227 7.57 0.10 -15.70
C PRO A 227 6.76 -0.49 -16.87
N ASN A 228 6.31 -1.73 -16.73
CA ASN A 228 5.63 -2.48 -17.79
C ASN A 228 4.10 -2.50 -17.67
N ILE A 229 3.51 -1.75 -16.73
CA ILE A 229 2.06 -1.64 -16.62
C ILE A 229 1.55 -0.39 -17.35
N PRO A 230 0.51 -0.51 -18.18
CA PRO A 230 -0.08 0.64 -18.84
C PRO A 230 -1.10 1.35 -17.95
N TYR A 231 -1.21 2.66 -18.16
CA TYR A 231 -2.34 3.49 -17.80
C TYR A 231 -3.13 3.86 -19.05
N TYR A 232 -4.45 3.99 -18.89
CA TYR A 232 -5.37 4.22 -19.99
C TYR A 232 -6.17 5.50 -19.77
N ARG A 233 -6.50 6.17 -20.87
CA ARG A 233 -7.37 7.35 -20.91
C ARG A 233 -8.63 7.07 -21.74
N GLY A 234 -9.69 7.83 -21.46
CA GLY A 234 -10.92 7.86 -22.24
C GLY A 234 -11.46 6.46 -22.57
N LYS A 235 -11.64 6.19 -23.87
CA LYS A 235 -12.24 4.94 -24.39
C LYS A 235 -11.26 3.76 -24.43
N ALA A 236 -9.96 3.99 -24.26
CA ALA A 236 -8.99 2.90 -24.21
C ALA A 236 -9.06 2.13 -22.87
N TRP A 237 -9.62 2.77 -21.84
CA TRP A 237 -9.84 2.12 -20.55
C TRP A 237 -11.09 1.24 -20.55
N SER A 238 -11.00 0.09 -19.88
CA SER A 238 -12.14 -0.75 -19.50
C SER A 238 -11.82 -1.44 -18.17
N ILE A 239 -12.84 -1.91 -17.45
CA ILE A 239 -12.66 -2.62 -16.16
C ILE A 239 -11.64 -3.77 -16.29
N PRO A 240 -11.72 -4.67 -17.30
CA PRO A 240 -10.75 -5.76 -17.41
C PRO A 240 -9.33 -5.27 -17.71
N ARG A 241 -9.16 -4.28 -18.60
CA ARG A 241 -7.83 -3.69 -18.87
C ARG A 241 -7.24 -3.06 -17.61
N GLY A 242 -8.06 -2.36 -16.83
CA GLY A 242 -7.66 -1.83 -15.53
C GLY A 242 -7.19 -2.92 -14.57
N ALA A 243 -8.05 -3.90 -14.29
CA ALA A 243 -7.73 -4.98 -13.36
C ALA A 243 -6.45 -5.75 -13.75
N LEU A 244 -6.29 -6.05 -15.04
CA LEU A 244 -5.12 -6.72 -15.61
C LEU A 244 -3.83 -5.90 -15.58
N SER A 245 -3.92 -4.57 -15.46
CA SER A 245 -2.72 -3.74 -15.35
C SER A 245 -2.01 -3.88 -14.01
N THR A 246 -2.41 -4.73 -13.07
CA THR A 246 -1.66 -5.00 -11.83
C THR A 246 -0.53 -6.02 -12.02
N VAL A 247 0.39 -6.11 -11.05
CA VAL A 247 1.53 -7.04 -11.12
C VAL A 247 1.49 -8.00 -9.95
N ASP A 248 1.57 -9.30 -10.25
CA ASP A 248 1.81 -10.32 -9.25
C ASP A 248 3.30 -10.40 -8.90
N ARG A 249 3.62 -10.56 -7.62
CA ARG A 249 5.00 -10.62 -7.14
C ARG A 249 5.19 -11.61 -6.02
N ASP A 250 6.39 -12.17 -5.90
CA ASP A 250 6.77 -13.03 -4.77
C ASP A 250 7.31 -12.19 -3.60
N ILE A 251 6.43 -11.43 -2.96
CA ILE A 251 6.81 -10.50 -1.89
C ILE A 251 7.18 -11.29 -0.62
N PHE A 252 8.49 -11.43 -0.35
CA PHE A 252 9.04 -12.19 0.78
C PHE A 252 8.68 -13.69 0.78
N GLY A 253 8.37 -14.25 -0.38
CA GLY A 253 8.11 -15.68 -0.55
C GLY A 253 7.03 -16.23 0.39
N GLY A 254 7.30 -17.39 1.00
CA GLY A 254 6.34 -18.07 1.88
C GLY A 254 5.90 -17.24 3.09
N ILE A 255 6.77 -16.39 3.63
CA ILE A 255 6.43 -15.51 4.77
C ILE A 255 5.36 -14.51 4.34
N GLY A 256 5.55 -13.84 3.19
CA GLY A 256 4.58 -12.88 2.70
C GLY A 256 3.29 -13.55 2.23
N ARG A 257 3.33 -14.76 1.66
CA ARG A 257 2.11 -15.52 1.34
C ARG A 257 1.24 -15.75 2.57
N PHE A 258 1.86 -16.12 3.68
CA PHE A 258 1.17 -16.36 4.94
C PHE A 258 0.64 -15.07 5.55
N PHE A 259 1.51 -14.09 5.79
CA PHE A 259 1.14 -12.87 6.51
C PHE A 259 0.35 -11.86 5.66
N PHE A 260 0.46 -11.86 4.33
CA PHE A 260 -0.27 -10.93 3.46
C PHE A 260 -1.44 -11.60 2.72
N LEU A 261 -1.91 -12.72 3.28
CA LEU A 261 -3.10 -13.46 2.87
C LEU A 261 -3.22 -13.66 1.35
N ASN A 262 -2.19 -14.15 0.66
CA ASN A 262 -2.19 -14.37 -0.81
C ASN A 262 -2.48 -13.15 -1.71
N ALA A 263 -3.23 -12.13 -1.28
CA ALA A 263 -3.67 -10.99 -2.07
C ALA A 263 -2.51 -10.13 -2.56
N ALA A 264 -1.42 -10.09 -1.78
CA ALA A 264 -0.15 -9.47 -2.18
C ALA A 264 0.56 -10.20 -3.35
N HIS A 265 0.33 -11.51 -3.47
CA HIS A 265 1.01 -12.38 -4.43
C HIS A 265 0.20 -12.65 -5.69
N PHE A 266 -1.13 -12.65 -5.55
CA PHE A 266 -2.11 -12.96 -6.59
C PHE A 266 -3.05 -11.77 -6.81
N HIS A 267 -2.44 -10.61 -6.99
CA HIS A 267 -3.11 -9.33 -7.02
C HIS A 267 -3.94 -9.13 -8.30
N VAL A 268 -3.49 -9.69 -9.43
CA VAL A 268 -4.26 -9.67 -10.69
C VAL A 268 -5.61 -10.36 -10.51
N ALA A 269 -5.61 -11.56 -9.91
CA ALA A 269 -6.83 -12.29 -9.60
C ALA A 269 -7.71 -11.54 -8.60
N HIS A 270 -7.10 -10.92 -7.60
CA HIS A 270 -7.79 -10.10 -6.61
C HIS A 270 -8.52 -8.91 -7.25
N HIS A 271 -7.90 -8.21 -8.21
CA HIS A 271 -8.54 -7.09 -8.93
C HIS A 271 -9.66 -7.54 -9.86
N LEU A 272 -9.52 -8.69 -10.51
CA LEU A 272 -10.57 -9.23 -11.37
C LEU A 272 -11.76 -9.75 -10.55
N PHE A 273 -11.49 -10.33 -9.38
CA PHE A 273 -12.48 -11.00 -8.55
C PHE A 273 -12.34 -10.58 -7.07
N PRO A 274 -12.59 -9.31 -6.71
CA PRO A 274 -12.34 -8.80 -5.35
C PRO A 274 -13.15 -9.52 -4.28
N LYS A 275 -14.33 -10.06 -4.63
CA LYS A 275 -15.18 -10.85 -3.72
C LYS A 275 -14.71 -12.30 -3.55
N MET A 276 -13.71 -12.75 -4.32
CA MET A 276 -13.16 -14.09 -4.22
C MET A 276 -12.32 -14.17 -2.94
N PRO A 277 -12.59 -15.15 -2.05
CA PRO A 277 -11.76 -15.34 -0.87
C PRO A 277 -10.29 -15.59 -1.25
N TRP A 278 -9.37 -14.98 -0.51
CA TRP A 278 -7.94 -15.02 -0.81
C TRP A 278 -7.31 -16.41 -0.96
N TYR A 279 -7.89 -17.44 -0.34
CA TYR A 279 -7.43 -18.83 -0.45
C TYR A 279 -7.76 -19.48 -1.81
N HIS A 280 -8.64 -18.89 -2.62
CA HIS A 280 -8.93 -19.32 -4.00
C HIS A 280 -8.13 -18.55 -5.05
N LEU A 281 -7.50 -17.43 -4.70
CA LEU A 281 -6.67 -16.65 -5.63
C LEU A 281 -5.55 -17.47 -6.30
N PRO A 282 -4.83 -18.39 -5.61
CA PRO A 282 -3.81 -19.22 -6.25
C PRO A 282 -4.36 -20.06 -7.41
N GLU A 283 -5.56 -20.62 -7.24
CA GLU A 283 -6.24 -21.43 -8.25
C GLU A 283 -6.72 -20.56 -9.42
N ALA A 284 -7.34 -19.41 -9.13
CA ALA A 284 -7.75 -18.45 -10.15
C ALA A 284 -6.56 -17.97 -10.99
N THR A 285 -5.44 -17.63 -10.34
CA THR A 285 -4.21 -17.23 -11.03
C THR A 285 -3.68 -18.31 -11.96
N LYS A 286 -3.76 -19.61 -11.59
CA LYS A 286 -3.36 -20.71 -12.48
C LYS A 286 -4.15 -20.67 -13.80
N HIS A 287 -5.47 -20.48 -13.71
CA HIS A 287 -6.32 -20.39 -14.89
C HIS A 287 -6.09 -19.09 -15.68
N LEU A 288 -5.90 -17.96 -14.99
CA LEU A 288 -5.61 -16.68 -15.62
C LEU A 288 -4.28 -16.71 -16.39
N LYS A 289 -3.22 -17.27 -15.79
CA LYS A 289 -1.91 -17.43 -16.47
C LYS A 289 -2.04 -18.30 -17.71
N ALA A 290 -2.78 -19.41 -17.64
CA ALA A 290 -3.00 -20.28 -18.79
C ALA A 290 -3.79 -19.60 -19.92
N PHE A 291 -4.75 -18.73 -19.56
CA PHE A 291 -5.57 -18.01 -20.54
C PHE A 291 -4.83 -16.81 -21.17
N LEU A 292 -4.11 -16.03 -20.36
CA LEU A 292 -3.46 -14.79 -20.78
C LEU A 292 -2.08 -15.00 -21.42
N GLY A 293 -1.42 -16.14 -21.13
CA GLY A 293 -0.08 -16.43 -21.62
C GLY A 293 0.90 -15.30 -21.27
N ASP A 294 1.61 -14.80 -22.28
CA ASP A 294 2.60 -13.72 -22.15
C ASP A 294 1.99 -12.37 -21.70
N GLY A 295 0.67 -12.22 -21.79
CA GLY A 295 -0.04 -11.05 -21.29
C GLY A 295 -0.19 -10.99 -19.77
N TYR A 296 0.15 -12.06 -19.04
CA TYR A 296 0.11 -12.08 -17.58
C TYR A 296 1.30 -11.36 -16.96
N ILE A 297 1.06 -10.29 -16.20
CA ILE A 297 2.14 -9.50 -15.61
C ILE A 297 2.55 -10.08 -14.25
N TYR A 298 3.76 -10.66 -14.21
CA TYR A 298 4.38 -11.23 -13.03
C TYR A 298 5.85 -10.79 -12.91
N SER A 299 6.35 -10.66 -11.69
CA SER A 299 7.76 -10.39 -11.40
C SER A 299 8.26 -11.21 -10.22
N ASP A 300 9.37 -11.91 -10.42
CA ASP A 300 10.13 -12.66 -9.42
C ASP A 300 11.32 -11.85 -8.85
N GLU A 301 11.41 -10.56 -9.20
CA GLU A 301 12.48 -9.70 -8.70
C GLU A 301 12.42 -9.60 -7.16
N PRO A 302 13.56 -9.69 -6.44
CA PRO A 302 13.57 -9.56 -4.99
C PRO A 302 12.89 -8.28 -4.52
N THR A 303 12.05 -8.36 -3.48
CA THR A 303 11.13 -7.30 -3.05
C THR A 303 11.76 -5.90 -3.00
N PHE A 304 12.91 -5.73 -2.35
CA PHE A 304 13.54 -4.41 -2.21
C PHE A 304 14.21 -3.92 -3.50
N LYS A 305 14.69 -4.84 -4.35
CA LYS A 305 15.18 -4.50 -5.69
C LYS A 305 14.03 -4.02 -6.58
N ALA A 306 12.91 -4.74 -6.55
CA ALA A 306 11.68 -4.34 -7.21
C ALA A 306 11.19 -2.98 -6.70
N LEU A 307 11.27 -2.72 -5.39
CA LEU A 307 10.85 -1.45 -4.80
C LEU A 307 11.70 -0.29 -5.31
N TRP A 308 13.02 -0.44 -5.28
CA TRP A 308 13.95 0.57 -5.80
C TRP A 308 13.74 0.80 -7.31
N LYS A 309 13.55 -0.27 -8.08
CA LYS A 309 13.28 -0.20 -9.52
C LYS A 309 11.96 0.50 -9.80
N SER A 310 10.85 0.09 -9.19
CA SER A 310 9.56 0.76 -9.36
C SER A 310 9.64 2.22 -8.94
N TYR A 311 10.34 2.54 -7.85
CA TYR A 311 10.49 3.93 -7.41
C TYR A 311 11.26 4.76 -8.42
N THR A 312 12.43 4.31 -8.89
CA THR A 312 13.27 5.09 -9.81
C THR A 312 12.81 5.10 -11.26
N GLN A 313 12.11 4.05 -11.72
CA GLN A 313 11.69 3.91 -13.11
C GLN A 313 10.25 4.36 -13.37
N CYS A 314 9.46 4.62 -12.32
CA CYS A 314 8.06 5.06 -12.44
C CYS A 314 7.88 6.48 -11.90
N GLN A 315 8.49 7.46 -12.57
CA GLN A 315 8.49 8.86 -12.15
C GLN A 315 7.28 9.63 -12.68
N PHE A 316 6.98 9.50 -13.98
CA PHE A 316 5.86 10.21 -14.61
C PHE A 316 5.36 9.47 -15.85
N VAL A 317 4.24 9.93 -16.41
CA VAL A 317 3.73 9.53 -17.74
C VAL A 317 3.60 10.76 -18.64
N ASP A 318 3.62 10.57 -19.95
CA ASP A 318 3.37 11.69 -20.89
C ASP A 318 1.94 12.22 -20.72
N ASP A 319 1.72 13.51 -20.94
CA ASP A 319 0.41 14.16 -20.81
C ASP A 319 -0.61 13.63 -21.83
N GLU A 320 -0.14 13.30 -23.04
CA GLU A 320 -0.95 12.86 -24.17
C GLU A 320 -0.89 11.33 -24.40
N GLY A 321 -1.82 10.84 -25.21
CA GLY A 321 -1.92 9.43 -25.61
C GLY A 321 -3.00 8.65 -24.85
N ASP A 322 -3.66 7.74 -25.57
CA ASP A 322 -4.74 6.91 -25.01
C ASP A 322 -4.22 5.80 -24.07
N VAL A 323 -3.01 5.32 -24.32
CA VAL A 323 -2.31 4.32 -23.51
C VAL A 323 -0.91 4.84 -23.23
N VAL A 324 -0.57 5.00 -21.95
CA VAL A 324 0.72 5.54 -21.52
C VAL A 324 1.42 4.61 -20.54
N PHE A 325 2.74 4.67 -20.57
CA PHE A 325 3.63 3.93 -19.70
C PHE A 325 4.50 4.89 -18.90
N TYR A 326 4.96 4.42 -17.76
CA TYR A 326 5.88 5.17 -16.93
C TYR A 326 7.20 5.48 -17.65
N ARG A 327 7.75 6.65 -17.32
CA ARG A 327 9.09 7.10 -17.66
C ARG A 327 9.92 7.31 -16.40
N ASN A 328 11.22 7.06 -16.52
CA ASN A 328 12.20 7.36 -15.47
C ASN A 328 12.64 8.84 -15.53
N SER A 329 13.53 9.26 -14.63
CA SER A 329 14.05 10.64 -14.61
C SER A 329 14.77 11.03 -15.91
N ARG A 330 15.28 10.07 -16.69
CA ARG A 330 15.88 10.30 -18.01
C ARG A 330 14.88 10.31 -19.16
N GLY A 331 13.58 10.32 -18.86
CA GLY A 331 12.52 10.26 -19.86
C GLY A 331 12.43 8.91 -20.59
N GLU A 332 13.20 7.90 -20.20
CA GLU A 332 13.20 6.57 -20.81
C GLU A 332 11.99 5.77 -20.34
N THR A 333 11.38 4.98 -21.23
CA THR A 333 10.28 4.07 -20.88
C THR A 333 10.63 2.63 -21.22
N ALA A 334 10.17 1.69 -20.37
CA ALA A 334 10.42 0.26 -20.57
C ALA A 334 9.51 -0.37 -21.62
N MET A 335 8.35 0.24 -21.89
CA MET A 335 7.35 -0.27 -22.82
C MET A 335 6.83 0.87 -23.70
N ARG A 336 6.48 0.56 -24.95
CA ARG A 336 5.79 1.48 -25.86
C ARG A 336 4.59 0.77 -26.45
N VAL A 337 3.56 1.54 -26.78
CA VAL A 337 2.44 1.02 -27.57
C VAL A 337 3.00 0.60 -28.93
N ALA A 338 2.69 -0.62 -29.36
CA ALA A 338 3.08 -1.07 -30.69
C ALA A 338 2.45 -0.14 -31.73
N THR A 339 3.26 0.46 -32.58
CA THR A 339 2.77 1.16 -33.77
C THR A 339 2.25 0.10 -34.73
N GLU A 340 1.02 0.25 -35.23
CA GLU A 340 0.51 -0.61 -36.30
C GLU A 340 1.50 -0.56 -37.47
N SER A 341 2.05 -1.72 -37.82
CA SER A 341 3.02 -1.91 -38.92
C SER A 341 2.32 -2.10 -40.26
#